data_AF-A0A170UN70-F1
#
_entry.id   AF-A0A170UN70-F1
#
_cell.length_a   1.000
_cell.length_b   1.000
_cell.length_c   1.000
_cell.angle_alpha   90.00
_cell.angle_beta   90.00
_cell.angle_gamma   90.00
#
_symmetry.space_group_name_H-M   'P 1'
#
loop_
_entity.id
_entity.type
_entity.pdbx_description
1 polymer ?
#
loop_
_entity_poly.entity_id
_entity_poly.type
_entity_poly.pdbx_seq_one_letter_code
_entity_poly.pdbx_strand_id
1 'polypeptide(L)'
;MFFSLDELVEWLGMTIFELWINLLSLGTFTVLLALASEEILVSSWWVIFSPLFVADALNAYFCTIVLIRMYLEALYKVAFFRALWSLSFL
;
A
#
# COMPACT_ATOMS: atom_id res chain seq x y z
N MET A 1 21.78 6.97 11.54
CA MET A 1 21.98 6.54 10.15
C MET A 1 20.60 6.26 9.60
N PHE A 2 19.98 7.27 8.99
CA PHE A 2 18.69 7.08 8.32
C PHE A 2 18.98 6.37 7.00
N PHE A 3 18.37 5.21 6.78
CA PHE A 3 18.42 4.51 5.49
C PHE A 3 18.01 5.49 4.38
N SER A 4 18.74 5.49 3.26
CA SER A 4 18.30 6.28 2.10
C SER A 4 16.94 5.74 1.64
N LEU A 5 16.06 6.62 1.19
CA LEU A 5 14.76 6.23 0.63
C LEU A 5 14.94 5.22 -0.52
N ASP A 6 16.03 5.34 -1.27
CA ASP A 6 16.36 4.41 -2.36
C ASP A 6 16.68 3.00 -1.85
N GLU A 7 17.39 2.91 -0.72
CA GLU A 7 17.78 1.64 -0.10
C GLU A 7 16.55 0.91 0.48
N LEU A 8 15.60 1.68 1.00
CA LEU A 8 14.33 1.19 1.55
C LEU A 8 13.38 0.73 0.43
N VAL A 9 13.37 1.43 -0.69
CA VAL A 9 12.65 1.05 -1.93
C VAL A 9 13.23 -0.22 -2.53
N GLU A 10 14.56 -0.34 -2.56
CA GLU A 10 15.25 -1.53 -3.07
C GLU A 10 15.03 -2.75 -2.17
N TRP A 11 14.98 -2.55 -0.84
CA TRP A 11 14.67 -3.63 0.11
C TRP A 11 13.20 -4.07 0.11
N LEU A 12 12.26 -3.14 0.05
CA LEU A 12 10.83 -3.48 0.00
C LEU A 12 10.39 -3.97 -1.37
N GLY A 13 11.15 -3.69 -2.44
CA GLY A 13 10.74 -3.98 -3.82
C GLY A 13 9.47 -3.22 -4.24
N MET A 14 9.09 -2.20 -3.46
CA MET A 14 7.90 -1.37 -3.66
C MET A 14 8.29 0.03 -4.11
N THR A 15 7.43 0.64 -4.91
CA THR A 15 7.63 2.00 -5.37
C THR A 15 7.46 3.00 -4.23
N ILE A 16 8.11 4.16 -4.35
CA ILE A 16 7.96 5.29 -3.43
C ILE A 16 6.47 5.66 -3.27
N PHE A 17 5.68 5.52 -4.34
CA PHE A 17 4.25 5.81 -4.33
C PHE A 17 3.44 4.86 -3.44
N GLU A 18 3.66 3.55 -3.54
CA GLU A 18 3.01 2.54 -2.67
C GLU A 18 3.36 2.77 -1.19
N LEU A 19 4.62 3.14 -0.92
CA LEU A 19 5.07 3.47 0.43
C LEU A 19 4.32 4.68 1.00
N TRP A 20 4.13 5.74 0.19
CA TRP A 20 3.38 6.93 0.60
C TRP A 20 1.90 6.64 0.85
N ILE A 21 1.26 5.82 0.02
CA ILE A 21 -0.15 5.41 0.22
C ILE A 21 -0.30 4.67 1.54
N ASN A 22 0.56 3.70 1.82
CA ASN A 22 0.53 2.93 3.06
C ASN A 22 0.79 3.82 4.29
N LEU A 23 1.73 4.76 4.20
CA LEU A 23 2.04 5.68 5.29
C LEU A 23 0.87 6.62 5.60
N LEU A 24 0.22 7.19 4.57
CA LEU A 24 -0.97 8.02 4.73
C LEU A 24 -2.16 7.23 5.29
N SER A 25 -2.35 6.00 4.83
CA SER A 25 -3.42 5.12 5.30
C SER A 25 -3.26 4.73 6.77
N LEU A 26 -2.06 4.30 7.16
CA LEU A 26 -1.75 3.98 8.55
C LEU A 26 -1.88 5.23 9.44
N GLY A 27 -1.43 6.40 8.96
CA GLY A 27 -1.60 7.66 9.68
C GLY A 27 -3.08 8.02 9.91
N THR A 28 -3.91 7.93 8.86
CA THR A 28 -5.35 8.23 8.99
C THR A 28 -6.08 7.19 9.84
N PHE A 29 -5.73 5.92 9.73
CA PHE A 29 -6.27 4.85 10.58
C PHE A 29 -5.92 5.02 12.04
N THR A 30 -4.66 5.33 12.36
CA THR A 30 -4.23 5.54 13.76
C THR A 30 -4.95 6.73 14.39
N VAL A 31 -5.17 7.82 13.63
CA VAL A 31 -6.00 8.94 14.08
C VAL A 31 -7.44 8.49 14.32
N LEU A 32 -8.09 7.82 13.35
CA LEU A 32 -9.48 7.34 13.52
C LEU A 32 -9.62 6.35 14.69
N LEU A 33 -8.65 5.47 14.89
CA LEU A 33 -8.62 4.50 15.98
C LEU A 33 -8.47 5.21 17.33
N ALA A 34 -7.62 6.22 17.42
CA ALA A 34 -7.47 7.03 18.63
C ALA A 34 -8.79 7.75 18.98
N LEU A 35 -9.46 8.39 18.01
CA LEU A 35 -10.75 9.03 18.26
C LEU A 35 -11.85 8.03 18.63
N ALA A 36 -11.83 6.82 18.06
CA ALA A 36 -12.79 5.77 18.43
C ALA A 36 -12.55 5.23 19.85
N SER A 37 -11.30 5.17 20.31
CA SER A 37 -10.96 4.71 21.65
C SER A 37 -11.42 5.63 22.77
N GLU A 38 -11.56 6.93 22.49
CA GLU A 38 -12.08 7.93 23.44
C GLU A 38 -13.61 8.06 23.38
N GLU A 39 -14.32 7.16 22.68
CA GLU A 39 -15.78 7.18 22.46
C GLU A 39 -16.31 8.48 21.80
N ILE A 40 -15.43 9.32 21.25
CA ILE A 40 -15.78 10.59 20.59
C ILE A 40 -16.54 10.35 19.28
N LEU A 41 -16.19 9.27 18.57
CA LEU A 41 -16.84 8.85 17.34
C LEU A 41 -17.58 7.52 17.56
N VAL A 42 -18.91 7.57 17.61
CA VAL A 42 -19.76 6.38 17.47
C VAL A 42 -19.80 6.00 15.99
N SER A 43 -18.70 5.42 15.52
CA SER A 43 -18.54 4.98 14.14
C SER A 43 -18.44 3.47 14.08
N SER A 44 -19.02 2.88 13.04
CA SER A 44 -18.90 1.44 12.82
C SER A 44 -17.44 1.08 12.56
N TRP A 45 -17.00 -0.09 13.03
CA TRP A 45 -15.66 -0.62 12.76
C TRP A 45 -15.31 -0.58 11.27
N TRP A 46 -16.29 -0.74 10.38
CA TRP A 46 -16.13 -0.58 8.93
C TRP A 46 -15.54 0.76 8.49
N VAL A 47 -15.93 1.85 9.15
CA VAL A 47 -15.44 3.20 8.82
C VAL A 47 -14.04 3.42 9.37
N ILE A 48 -13.75 2.88 10.56
CA ILE A 48 -12.41 2.98 11.17
C ILE A 48 -11.39 2.26 10.29
N PHE A 49 -11.72 1.07 9.78
CA PHE A 49 -10.85 0.31 8.87
C PHE A 49 -10.89 0.77 7.40
N SER A 50 -11.83 1.64 7.03
CA SER A 50 -12.00 2.12 5.65
C SER A 50 -10.71 2.67 4.99
N PRO A 51 -9.85 3.45 5.68
CA PRO A 51 -8.63 3.97 5.05
C PRO A 51 -7.65 2.86 4.66
N LEU A 52 -7.58 1.76 5.42
CA LEU A 52 -6.73 0.61 5.08
C LEU A 52 -7.24 -0.07 3.82
N PHE A 53 -8.56 -0.32 3.73
CA PHE A 53 -9.16 -0.94 2.54
C PHE A 53 -8.99 -0.09 1.29
N VAL A 54 -9.09 1.24 1.40
CA VAL A 54 -8.87 2.15 0.27
C VAL A 54 -7.41 2.12 -0.19
N ALA A 55 -6.46 2.06 0.75
CA ALA A 55 -5.04 1.96 0.41
C ALA A 55 -4.68 0.64 -0.26
N ASP A 56 -5.22 -0.47 0.25
CA ASP A 56 -5.10 -1.79 -0.35
C ASP A 56 -5.63 -1.80 -1.79
N ALA A 57 -6.85 -1.27 -2.00
CA ALA A 57 -7.44 -1.16 -3.33
C ALA A 57 -6.59 -0.30 -4.31
N LEU A 58 -6.03 0.82 -3.83
CA LEU A 58 -5.18 1.68 -4.64
C LEU A 58 -3.84 1.00 -5.01
N ASN A 59 -3.22 0.29 -4.08
CA ASN A 59 -2.01 -0.47 -4.33
C ASN A 59 -2.26 -1.62 -5.32
N ALA A 60 -3.37 -2.35 -5.16
CA ALA A 60 -3.76 -3.42 -6.07
C ALA A 60 -4.02 -2.89 -7.49
N TYR A 61 -4.68 -1.74 -7.61
CA TYR A 61 -4.91 -1.07 -8.89
C TYR A 61 -3.60 -0.67 -9.58
N PHE A 62 -2.67 -0.06 -8.84
CA PHE A 62 -1.37 0.32 -9.36
C PHE A 62 -0.54 -0.90 -9.80
N CYS A 63 -0.51 -1.95 -8.98
CA CYS A 63 0.18 -3.19 -9.32
C CYS A 63 -0.39 -3.82 -10.60
N THR A 64 -1.72 -3.82 -10.75
CA THR A 64 -2.41 -4.32 -11.95
C THR A 64 -2.00 -3.55 -13.21
N ILE A 65 -1.95 -2.21 -13.16
CA ILE A 65 -1.51 -1.39 -14.29
C ILE A 65 -0.08 -1.75 -14.69
N VAL A 66 0.83 -1.88 -13.73
CA VAL A 66 2.23 -2.16 -14.05
C VAL A 66 2.38 -3.58 -14.59
N LEU A 67 1.61 -4.55 -14.09
CA LEU A 67 1.56 -5.91 -14.63
C LEU A 67 1.15 -5.88 -16.12
N ILE A 68 0.06 -5.18 -16.45
CA ILE A 68 -0.42 -5.05 -17.84
C ILE A 68 0.65 -4.42 -18.72
N ARG A 69 1.31 -3.35 -18.25
CA ARG A 69 2.36 -2.66 -19.01
C ARG A 69 3.57 -3.56 -19.27
N MET A 70 4.03 -4.29 -18.27
CA MET A 70 5.18 -5.20 -18.41
C MET A 70 4.84 -6.42 -19.29
N TYR A 71 3.57 -6.85 -19.29
CA TYR A 71 3.08 -7.90 -20.19
C TYR A 71 3.15 -7.45 -21.66
N LEU A 72 2.78 -6.20 -21.94
CA LEU A 72 2.89 -5.60 -23.28
C LEU A 72 4.34 -5.43 -23.75
N GLU A 73 5.28 -5.22 -22.83
CA GLU A 73 6.72 -5.12 -23.10
C GLU A 73 7.42 -6.50 -23.20
N ALA A 74 6.66 -7.60 -23.17
CA ALA A 74 7.13 -8.99 -23.25
C ALA A 74 8.12 -9.45 -22.14
N LEU A 75 8.18 -8.73 -21.02
CA LEU A 75 9.03 -9.02 -19.87
C LEU A 75 8.32 -9.87 -18.81
N TYR A 76 7.79 -11.02 -19.23
CA TYR A 76 6.84 -11.83 -18.44
C TYR A 76 7.38 -12.36 -17.11
N LYS A 77 8.66 -12.77 -17.05
CA LYS A 77 9.26 -13.32 -15.81
C LYS A 77 9.43 -12.26 -14.73
N VAL A 78 9.86 -11.05 -15.11
CA VAL A 78 10.09 -9.93 -14.19
C VAL A 78 8.75 -9.40 -13.67
N ALA A 79 7.75 -9.30 -14.56
CA ALA A 79 6.40 -8.89 -14.20
C ALA A 79 5.78 -9.81 -13.13
N PHE A 80 5.91 -11.13 -13.30
CA PHE A 80 5.34 -12.10 -12.38
C PHE A 80 5.99 -12.05 -11.00
N PHE A 81 7.33 -12.01 -10.93
CA PHE A 81 8.03 -11.88 -9.64
C PHE A 81 7.70 -10.58 -8.93
N ARG A 82 7.56 -9.47 -9.66
CA ARG A 82 7.19 -8.17 -9.09
C ARG A 82 5.75 -8.14 -8.59
N ALA A 83 4.82 -8.72 -9.34
CA ALA A 83 3.42 -8.83 -8.93
C ALA A 83 3.26 -9.76 -7.71
N LEU A 84 3.99 -10.89 -7.68
CA LEU A 84 3.98 -11.84 -6.56
C LEU A 84 4.51 -11.19 -5.27
N TRP A 85 5.56 -10.37 -5.40
CA TRP A 85 6.14 -9.63 -4.28
C TRP A 85 5.20 -8.54 -3.76
N SER A 86 4.62 -7.74 -4.66
CA SER A 86 3.62 -6.73 -4.31
C SER A 86 2.38 -7.34 -3.65
N LEU A 87 1.90 -8.48 -4.15
CA LEU A 87 0.73 -9.18 -3.60
C LEU A 87 1.01 -9.80 -2.22
N SER A 88 2.28 -10.08 -1.89
CA SER A 88 2.67 -10.52 -0.55
C SER A 88 2.72 -9.37 0.46
N PHE A 89 2.72 -8.12 0.00
CA PHE A 89 2.82 -6.90 0.81
C PHE A 89 1.51 -6.10 0.90
N LEU A 90 0.54 -6.41 0.03
CA LEU A 90 -0.89 -6.07 0.19
C LEU A 90 -1.48 -6.94 1.31
#